data_AF-A0A1F8QIK1-F1
#
_entry.id   AF-A0A1F8QIK1-F1
#
_cell.length_a   1.000
_cell.length_b   1.000
_cell.length_c   1.000
_cell.angle_alpha   90.00
_cell.angle_beta   90.00
_cell.angle_gamma   90.00
#
_symmetry.space_group_name_H-M   'P 1'
#
loop_
_entity.id
_entity.type
_entity.pdbx_description
1 polymer ?
#
loop_
_entity_poly.entity_id
_entity_poly.type
_entity_poly.pdbx_seq_one_letter_code
_entity_poly.pdbx_strand_id
1 'polypeptide(L)'
;MDQMTPKQRFMAALRGEPVDRPPAASITSVATYELMDIVGVHFPAGNIEPEPMATLAAGAYDVMGYDSVMPIFSIAQEATALGCEVDWSNSTTMPNPATHPWEDSRVEMKLPDGFPDSFLEDPYVRCAIQAIRLLKKYFGDEVAILGKVMGPWTLSYHLCNVQEFLYNTLTNPDRVRGSLEALKVVPLVFAKAQIEAGADAIVWADHATGDLIRAAMYRDFLLPLHKELVPQVDAPVILHCCGPTADRIQYFREVGFAAFHFESKVTAARAVSEAGGQLRLAGNINNP
;
A
#
# COMPACT_ATOMS: atom_id res chain seq x y z
N MET A 1 -27.24 -7.29 17.05
CA MET A 1 -26.05 -6.43 17.30
C MET A 1 -26.50 -5.00 17.12
N ASP A 2 -26.02 -4.10 17.97
CA ASP A 2 -26.24 -2.66 17.80
C ASP A 2 -25.54 -2.18 16.52
N GLN A 3 -26.05 -1.10 15.92
CA GLN A 3 -25.51 -0.55 14.69
C GLN A 3 -24.11 0.05 14.93
N MET A 4 -23.10 -0.43 14.18
CA MET A 4 -21.72 0.05 14.28
C MET A 4 -21.50 1.25 13.35
N THR A 5 -20.62 2.18 13.76
CA THR A 5 -20.06 3.15 12.80
C THR A 5 -19.23 2.43 11.74
N PRO A 6 -19.05 3.02 10.54
CA PRO A 6 -18.20 2.46 9.50
C PRO A 6 -16.79 2.11 10.01
N LYS A 7 -16.15 3.01 10.76
CA LYS A 7 -14.85 2.76 11.40
C LYS A 7 -14.88 1.58 12.36
N GLN A 8 -15.84 1.54 13.28
CA GLN A 8 -15.93 0.44 14.25
C GLN A 8 -16.07 -0.91 13.54
N ARG A 9 -16.93 -0.99 12.51
CA ARG A 9 -17.15 -2.20 11.70
C ARG A 9 -15.88 -2.65 11.01
N PHE A 10 -15.20 -1.74 10.32
CA PHE A 10 -13.98 -2.05 9.57
C PHE A 10 -12.87 -2.53 10.52
N MET A 11 -12.63 -1.80 11.61
CA MET A 11 -11.57 -2.14 12.56
C MET A 11 -11.86 -3.43 13.35
N ALA A 12 -13.13 -3.70 13.70
CA ALA A 12 -13.53 -4.97 14.30
C ALA A 12 -13.30 -6.14 13.35
N ALA A 13 -13.59 -5.99 12.06
CA ALA A 13 -13.31 -7.02 11.06
C ALA A 13 -11.80 -7.32 10.95
N LEU A 14 -10.95 -6.30 10.96
CA LEU A 14 -9.48 -6.48 10.99
C LEU A 14 -9.00 -7.20 12.25
N ARG A 15 -9.66 -6.99 13.39
CA ARG A 15 -9.40 -7.73 14.63
C ARG A 15 -10.07 -9.10 14.69
N GLY A 16 -10.94 -9.43 13.72
CA GLY A 16 -11.73 -10.68 13.70
C GLY A 16 -12.77 -10.75 14.81
N GLU A 17 -13.22 -9.59 15.27
CA GLU A 17 -14.33 -9.43 16.20
C GLU A 17 -15.67 -9.55 15.42
N PRO A 18 -16.78 -9.88 16.11
CA PRO A 18 -18.10 -9.84 15.49
C PRO A 18 -18.44 -8.45 14.93
N VAL A 19 -19.08 -8.43 13.75
CA VAL A 19 -19.54 -7.20 13.08
C VAL A 19 -21.03 -7.29 12.77
N ASP A 20 -21.70 -6.14 12.70
CA ASP A 20 -23.13 -6.03 12.36
C ASP A 20 -23.42 -6.41 10.90
N ARG A 21 -22.48 -6.14 9.99
CA ARG A 21 -22.40 -6.65 8.61
C ARG A 21 -20.94 -6.70 8.14
N PRO A 22 -20.61 -7.47 7.08
CA PRO A 22 -19.29 -7.37 6.46
C PRO A 22 -18.99 -5.91 6.02
N PRO A 23 -17.78 -5.40 6.28
CA PRO A 23 -17.39 -4.08 5.80
C PRO A 23 -17.25 -4.07 4.28
N ALA A 24 -17.67 -2.98 3.64
CA ALA A 24 -17.44 -2.68 2.23
C ALA A 24 -16.41 -1.56 2.16
N ALA A 25 -15.27 -1.80 1.52
CA ALA A 25 -14.14 -0.87 1.53
C ALA A 25 -13.32 -1.00 0.25
N SER A 26 -12.74 0.11 -0.19
CA SER A 26 -11.64 0.09 -1.15
C SER A 26 -10.32 0.07 -0.39
N ILE A 27 -9.61 -1.07 -0.43
CA ILE A 27 -8.28 -1.20 0.18
C ILE A 27 -7.21 -0.54 -0.69
N THR A 28 -7.48 -0.41 -1.99
CA THR A 28 -6.63 0.27 -2.97
C THR A 28 -7.28 1.57 -3.43
N SER A 29 -6.72 2.21 -4.46
CA SER A 29 -7.28 3.43 -5.05
C SER A 29 -8.77 3.30 -5.38
N VAL A 30 -9.55 4.29 -4.95
CA VAL A 30 -10.97 4.47 -5.30
C VAL A 30 -11.15 5.40 -6.51
N ALA A 31 -10.07 6.01 -6.98
CA ALA A 31 -10.14 7.03 -8.03
C ALA A 31 -10.58 6.42 -9.37
N THR A 32 -11.75 6.86 -9.84
CA THR A 32 -12.28 6.59 -11.18
C THR A 32 -12.61 7.93 -11.85
N TYR A 33 -12.66 7.98 -13.19
CA TYR A 33 -13.04 9.21 -13.90
C TYR A 33 -14.41 9.74 -13.48
N GLU A 34 -15.39 8.85 -13.30
CA GLU A 34 -16.73 9.23 -12.85
C GLU A 34 -16.71 9.83 -11.44
N LEU A 35 -15.94 9.25 -10.51
CA LEU A 35 -15.80 9.84 -9.19
C LEU A 35 -15.13 11.22 -9.25
N MET A 36 -14.08 11.37 -10.06
CA MET A 36 -13.40 12.66 -10.27
C MET A 36 -14.38 13.73 -10.76
N ASP A 37 -15.24 13.39 -11.72
CA ASP A 37 -16.28 14.28 -12.23
C ASP A 37 -17.32 14.64 -11.16
N ILE A 38 -17.76 13.66 -10.35
CA ILE A 38 -18.73 13.86 -9.26
C ILE A 38 -18.18 14.81 -8.19
N VAL A 39 -16.92 14.64 -7.78
CA VAL A 39 -16.30 15.45 -6.71
C VAL A 39 -15.62 16.72 -7.23
N GLY A 40 -15.52 16.90 -8.55
CA GLY A 40 -14.85 18.04 -9.18
C GLY A 40 -13.33 18.07 -8.98
N VAL A 41 -12.70 16.91 -8.77
CA VAL A 41 -11.25 16.79 -8.55
C VAL A 41 -10.66 15.77 -9.52
N HIS A 42 -9.76 16.22 -10.38
CA HIS A 42 -9.06 15.39 -11.36
C HIS A 42 -7.58 15.26 -11.03
N PHE A 43 -6.93 14.29 -11.65
CA PHE A 43 -5.48 14.29 -11.74
C PHE A 43 -4.99 15.41 -12.67
N PRO A 44 -3.86 16.06 -12.36
CA PRO A 44 -2.88 15.65 -11.35
C PRO A 44 -3.15 16.18 -9.93
N ALA A 45 -4.03 17.15 -9.76
CA ALA A 45 -4.30 17.78 -8.45
C ALA A 45 -4.65 16.76 -7.37
N GLY A 46 -5.51 15.79 -7.67
CA GLY A 46 -5.86 14.70 -6.74
C GLY A 46 -4.70 13.80 -6.30
N ASN A 47 -3.53 13.89 -6.94
CA ASN A 47 -2.32 13.16 -6.58
C ASN A 47 -1.23 14.02 -5.91
N ILE A 48 -1.26 15.34 -6.10
CA ILE A 48 -0.13 16.21 -5.76
C ILE A 48 -0.51 17.36 -4.82
N GLU A 49 -1.80 17.59 -4.60
CA GLU A 49 -2.32 18.64 -3.71
C GLU A 49 -3.13 18.01 -2.56
N PRO A 50 -2.85 18.36 -1.28
CA PRO A 50 -3.46 17.70 -0.13
C PRO A 50 -4.99 17.79 -0.07
N GLU A 51 -5.54 18.97 -0.35
CA GLU A 51 -6.99 19.20 -0.31
C GLU A 51 -7.71 18.44 -1.42
N PRO A 52 -7.34 18.56 -2.71
CA PRO A 52 -7.88 17.71 -3.77
C PRO A 52 -7.75 16.21 -3.48
N MET A 53 -6.59 15.75 -3.00
CA MET A 53 -6.38 14.34 -2.66
C MET A 53 -7.35 13.86 -1.57
N ALA A 54 -7.54 14.64 -0.52
CA ALA A 54 -8.49 14.34 0.55
C ALA A 54 -9.94 14.35 0.02
N THR A 55 -10.33 15.35 -0.78
CA THR A 55 -11.67 15.44 -1.38
C THR A 55 -11.99 14.23 -2.25
N LEU A 56 -11.07 13.82 -3.12
CA LEU A 56 -11.26 12.64 -3.97
C LEU A 56 -11.37 11.35 -3.15
N ALA A 57 -10.55 11.22 -2.09
CA ALA A 57 -10.60 10.06 -1.20
C ALA A 57 -11.90 10.00 -0.39
N ALA A 58 -12.40 11.15 0.08
CA ALA A 58 -13.65 11.27 0.84
C ALA A 58 -14.85 10.75 0.04
N GLY A 59 -14.82 10.88 -1.29
CA GLY A 59 -15.85 10.34 -2.19
C GLY A 59 -16.11 8.83 -2.03
N ALA A 60 -15.14 8.04 -1.55
CA ALA A 60 -15.36 6.63 -1.21
C ALA A 60 -16.48 6.43 -0.19
N TYR A 61 -16.59 7.34 0.79
CA TYR A 61 -17.67 7.32 1.77
C TYR A 61 -18.83 8.23 1.34
N ASP A 62 -18.55 9.49 1.04
CA ASP A 62 -19.59 10.50 0.80
C ASP A 62 -20.47 10.19 -0.42
N VAL A 63 -19.94 9.47 -1.41
CA VAL A 63 -20.67 9.07 -2.63
C VAL A 63 -21.02 7.58 -2.61
N MET A 64 -20.09 6.70 -2.25
CA MET A 64 -20.27 5.24 -2.38
C MET A 64 -20.70 4.54 -1.08
N GLY A 65 -20.60 5.20 0.07
CA GLY A 65 -20.97 4.64 1.37
C GLY A 65 -20.02 3.57 1.92
N TYR A 66 -18.75 3.56 1.50
CA TYR A 66 -17.74 2.62 1.99
C TYR A 66 -17.31 2.87 3.42
N ASP A 67 -16.98 1.80 4.14
CA ASP A 67 -16.58 1.84 5.53
C ASP A 67 -15.16 2.40 5.78
N SER A 68 -14.41 2.66 4.70
CA SER A 68 -13.08 3.26 4.76
C SER A 68 -12.77 4.17 3.58
N VAL A 69 -11.80 5.07 3.78
CA VAL A 69 -11.20 5.93 2.76
C VAL A 69 -9.68 5.72 2.72
N MET A 70 -9.05 5.91 1.55
CA MET A 70 -7.59 5.83 1.39
C MET A 70 -7.12 6.90 0.38
N PRO A 71 -6.33 7.91 0.78
CA PRO A 71 -5.96 9.02 -0.10
C PRO A 71 -4.78 8.75 -1.05
N ILE A 72 -4.07 7.63 -0.91
CA ILE A 72 -2.82 7.37 -1.65
C ILE A 72 -3.07 6.54 -2.92
N PHE A 73 -3.39 7.21 -4.03
CA PHE A 73 -3.81 6.54 -5.26
C PHE A 73 -2.65 5.91 -6.04
N SER A 74 -1.48 6.56 -6.07
CA SER A 74 -0.29 6.11 -6.82
C SER A 74 0.65 5.18 -6.04
N ILE A 75 1.65 4.65 -6.73
CA ILE A 75 2.80 3.90 -6.18
C ILE A 75 4.10 4.73 -6.15
N ALA A 76 4.06 5.97 -6.63
CA ALA A 76 5.25 6.72 -7.00
C ALA A 76 5.72 7.74 -5.93
N GLN A 77 4.92 8.04 -4.91
CA GLN A 77 5.25 9.05 -3.90
C GLN A 77 6.58 8.74 -3.19
N GLU A 78 6.72 7.54 -2.65
CA GLU A 78 7.95 7.13 -1.97
C GLU A 78 9.14 7.07 -2.94
N ALA A 79 8.91 6.74 -4.22
CA ALA A 79 9.97 6.66 -5.21
C ALA A 79 10.59 8.04 -5.48
N THR A 80 9.78 9.11 -5.55
CA THR A 80 10.31 10.48 -5.70
C THR A 80 11.20 10.87 -4.54
N ALA A 81 10.74 10.61 -3.31
CA ALA A 81 11.51 10.86 -2.09
C ALA A 81 12.82 10.04 -2.00
N LEU A 82 12.93 8.95 -2.77
CA LEU A 82 14.11 8.10 -2.86
C LEU A 82 15.00 8.41 -4.08
N GLY A 83 14.67 9.45 -4.86
CA GLY A 83 15.49 9.96 -5.96
C GLY A 83 15.05 9.54 -7.36
N CYS A 84 13.88 8.90 -7.51
CA CYS A 84 13.30 8.68 -8.84
C CYS A 84 12.67 9.97 -9.39
N GLU A 85 12.83 10.20 -10.70
CA GLU A 85 12.03 11.17 -11.42
C GLU A 85 10.67 10.56 -11.77
N VAL A 86 9.59 11.32 -11.57
CA VAL A 86 8.22 10.88 -11.84
C VAL A 86 7.49 12.01 -12.56
N ASP A 87 6.87 11.70 -13.70
CA ASP A 87 5.98 12.64 -14.37
C ASP A 87 4.58 12.57 -13.74
N TRP A 88 4.22 13.62 -13.00
CA TRP A 88 2.91 13.76 -12.38
C TRP A 88 1.91 14.49 -13.26
N SER A 89 2.29 15.02 -14.43
CA SER A 89 1.44 15.93 -15.22
C SER A 89 0.27 15.26 -15.94
N ASN A 90 0.32 13.94 -16.12
CA ASN A 90 -0.70 13.20 -16.86
C ASN A 90 -1.97 12.97 -16.02
N SER A 91 -3.12 13.37 -16.55
CA SER A 91 -4.42 13.23 -15.89
C SER A 91 -5.13 11.89 -16.15
N THR A 92 -4.64 11.09 -17.10
CA THR A 92 -5.28 9.86 -17.60
C THR A 92 -4.49 8.59 -17.31
N THR A 93 -3.24 8.71 -16.87
CA THR A 93 -2.40 7.57 -16.49
C THR A 93 -1.85 7.77 -15.09
N MET A 94 -1.75 6.68 -14.32
CA MET A 94 -1.12 6.72 -13.01
C MET A 94 0.37 7.06 -13.13
N PRO A 95 0.92 7.90 -12.24
CA PRO A 95 2.33 8.25 -12.26
C PRO A 95 3.20 7.03 -11.89
N ASN A 96 4.33 6.88 -12.57
CA ASN A 96 5.28 5.79 -12.38
C ASN A 96 6.72 6.34 -12.45
N PRO A 97 7.69 5.79 -11.70
CA PRO A 97 9.09 6.18 -11.81
C PRO A 97 9.63 6.04 -13.24
N ALA A 98 10.21 7.13 -13.75
CA ALA A 98 10.85 7.20 -15.05
C ALA A 98 12.37 6.94 -14.98
N THR A 99 12.97 7.11 -13.80
CA THR A 99 14.39 6.83 -13.55
C THR A 99 14.59 5.85 -12.40
N HIS A 100 15.72 5.16 -12.42
CA HIS A 100 16.05 4.06 -11.51
C HIS A 100 17.47 4.27 -10.94
N PRO A 101 17.62 5.00 -9.83
CA PRO A 101 18.93 5.39 -9.27
C PRO A 101 19.89 4.23 -8.97
N TRP A 102 19.38 3.01 -8.77
CA TRP A 102 20.15 1.80 -8.45
C TRP A 102 20.17 0.77 -9.58
N GLU A 103 19.80 1.16 -10.80
CA GLU A 103 19.85 0.27 -11.98
C GLU A 103 21.28 -0.21 -12.27
N ASP A 104 22.27 0.68 -12.19
CA ASP A 104 23.67 0.31 -12.37
C ASP A 104 24.18 -0.52 -11.18
N SER A 105 24.68 -1.72 -11.47
CA SER A 105 25.27 -2.65 -10.50
C SER A 105 26.41 -2.08 -9.66
N ARG A 106 27.09 -1.03 -10.14
CA ARG A 106 28.22 -0.37 -9.46
C ARG A 106 27.78 0.67 -8.44
N VAL A 107 26.52 1.11 -8.48
CA VAL A 107 26.00 2.11 -7.55
C VAL A 107 25.81 1.49 -6.17
N GLU A 108 26.27 2.22 -5.15
CA GLU A 108 26.04 1.90 -3.75
C GLU A 108 24.54 2.10 -3.42
N MET A 109 23.90 1.03 -2.93
CA MET A 109 22.51 1.07 -2.49
C MET A 109 22.43 1.73 -1.12
N LYS A 110 22.08 3.01 -1.11
CA LYS A 110 21.89 3.79 0.11
C LYS A 110 20.72 4.74 -0.03
N LEU A 111 20.03 4.97 1.09
CA LEU A 111 19.00 5.98 1.17
C LEU A 111 19.60 7.38 0.92
N PRO A 112 18.79 8.34 0.41
CA PRO A 112 19.25 9.71 0.21
C PRO A 112 19.77 10.36 1.50
N ASP A 113 20.70 11.31 1.35
CA ASP A 113 21.20 12.10 2.47
C ASP A 113 20.04 12.83 3.17
N GLY A 114 20.12 12.93 4.49
CA GLY A 114 19.07 13.55 5.31
C GLY A 114 17.85 12.66 5.60
N PHE A 115 17.85 11.38 5.18
CA PHE A 115 16.83 10.43 5.63
C PHE A 115 16.85 10.28 7.17
N PRO A 116 15.69 10.24 7.86
CA PRO A 116 14.32 10.18 7.33
C PRO A 116 13.68 11.55 7.02
N ASP A 117 14.27 12.66 7.44
CA ASP A 117 13.64 13.98 7.34
C ASP A 117 13.44 14.41 5.88
N SER A 118 14.46 14.22 5.02
CA SER A 118 14.35 14.53 3.58
C SER A 118 13.23 13.73 2.89
N PHE A 119 12.99 12.50 3.34
CA PHE A 119 11.89 11.68 2.83
C PHE A 119 10.52 12.22 3.25
N LEU A 120 10.37 12.64 4.51
CA LEU A 120 9.11 13.18 5.05
C LEU A 120 8.81 14.61 4.55
N GLU A 121 9.84 15.35 4.15
CA GLU A 121 9.75 16.69 3.56
C GLU A 121 9.45 16.69 2.06
N ASP A 122 9.64 15.55 1.37
CA ASP A 122 9.30 15.39 -0.04
C ASP A 122 7.85 15.84 -0.30
N PRO A 123 7.61 16.65 -1.35
CA PRO A 123 6.30 17.26 -1.58
C PRO A 123 5.17 16.23 -1.71
N TYR A 124 5.41 15.06 -2.31
CA TYR A 124 4.39 14.05 -2.56
C TYR A 124 4.13 13.17 -1.33
N VAL A 125 5.18 12.84 -0.57
CA VAL A 125 5.05 12.17 0.74
C VAL A 125 4.29 13.08 1.71
N ARG A 126 4.69 14.36 1.80
CA ARG A 126 4.02 15.35 2.65
C ARG A 126 2.57 15.57 2.23
N CYS A 127 2.28 15.57 0.93
CA CYS A 127 0.93 15.68 0.41
C CYS A 127 0.02 14.56 0.96
N ALA A 128 0.47 13.30 0.88
CA ALA A 128 -0.26 12.15 1.40
C ALA A 128 -0.53 12.26 2.92
N ILE A 129 0.47 12.65 3.71
CA ILE A 129 0.34 12.84 5.17
C ILE A 129 -0.67 13.95 5.47
N GLN A 130 -0.61 15.07 4.75
CA GLN A 130 -1.54 16.18 4.91
C GLN A 130 -2.97 15.80 4.52
N ALA A 131 -3.16 15.04 3.44
CA ALA A 131 -4.47 14.53 3.06
C ALA A 131 -5.10 13.65 4.14
N ILE A 132 -4.30 12.77 4.78
CA ILE A 132 -4.76 11.95 5.92
C ILE A 132 -5.21 12.84 7.09
N ARG A 133 -4.47 13.91 7.43
CA ARG A 133 -4.87 14.86 8.48
C ARG A 133 -6.20 15.55 8.16
N LEU A 134 -6.39 15.94 6.90
CA LEU A 134 -7.63 16.57 6.44
C LEU A 134 -8.82 15.61 6.55
N LEU A 135 -8.64 14.36 6.11
CA LEU A 135 -9.65 13.31 6.27
C LEU A 135 -9.97 13.05 7.75
N LYS A 136 -8.95 12.98 8.62
CA LYS A 136 -9.15 12.77 10.06
C LYS A 136 -9.93 13.91 10.69
N LYS A 137 -9.63 15.16 10.30
CA LYS A 137 -10.38 16.34 10.74
C LYS A 137 -11.82 16.32 10.25
N TYR A 138 -12.06 15.84 9.03
CA TYR A 138 -13.38 15.80 8.41
C TYR A 138 -14.29 14.70 8.98
N PHE A 139 -13.78 13.45 9.06
CA PHE A 139 -14.57 12.30 9.49
C PHE A 139 -14.53 12.01 11.00
N GLY A 140 -13.54 12.52 11.73
CA GLY A 140 -13.36 12.18 13.14
C GLY A 140 -13.15 10.67 13.33
N ASP A 141 -14.11 10.01 13.97
CA ASP A 141 -14.12 8.55 14.21
C ASP A 141 -15.26 7.82 13.48
N GLU A 142 -15.91 8.48 12.51
CA GLU A 142 -17.02 7.86 11.76
C GLU A 142 -16.51 6.85 10.72
N VAL A 143 -15.48 7.19 9.96
CA VAL A 143 -14.97 6.40 8.82
C VAL A 143 -13.52 5.97 9.08
N ALA A 144 -13.16 4.73 8.73
CA ALA A 144 -11.77 4.27 8.85
C ALA A 144 -10.88 4.94 7.80
N ILE A 145 -9.73 5.47 8.21
CA ILE A 145 -8.77 6.07 7.28
C ILE A 145 -7.61 5.10 7.08
N LEU A 146 -7.38 4.68 5.84
CA LEU A 146 -6.28 3.79 5.49
C LEU A 146 -5.09 4.60 4.98
N GLY A 147 -3.94 4.41 5.62
CA GLY A 147 -2.66 4.76 5.04
C GLY A 147 -2.18 3.68 4.07
N LYS A 148 -1.13 3.96 3.33
CA LYS A 148 -0.51 3.04 2.36
C LYS A 148 1.00 3.24 2.32
N VAL A 149 1.73 2.15 2.29
CA VAL A 149 3.19 2.14 2.11
C VAL A 149 3.58 1.13 1.04
N MET A 150 4.57 1.47 0.24
CA MET A 150 5.29 0.52 -0.61
C MET A 150 6.29 -0.26 0.25
N GLY A 151 6.21 -1.57 0.17
CA GLY A 151 7.21 -2.42 0.81
C GLY A 151 8.54 -2.44 0.06
N PRO A 152 9.59 -3.01 0.68
CA PRO A 152 10.95 -2.94 0.16
C PRO A 152 11.10 -3.63 -1.21
N TRP A 153 10.23 -4.57 -1.56
CA TRP A 153 10.28 -5.24 -2.86
C TRP A 153 9.77 -4.33 -3.98
N THR A 154 8.62 -3.70 -3.79
CA THR A 154 8.13 -2.69 -4.76
C THR A 154 9.07 -1.50 -4.85
N LEU A 155 9.61 -1.01 -3.72
CA LEU A 155 10.60 0.06 -3.75
C LEU A 155 11.87 -0.35 -4.51
N SER A 156 12.29 -1.61 -4.39
CA SER A 156 13.42 -2.13 -5.17
C SER A 156 13.12 -2.20 -6.67
N TYR A 157 11.89 -2.53 -7.08
CA TYR A 157 11.48 -2.40 -8.49
C TYR A 157 11.62 -0.96 -9.00
N HIS A 158 11.24 0.02 -8.18
CA HIS A 158 11.32 1.43 -8.54
C HIS A 158 12.76 1.92 -8.64
N LEU A 159 13.65 1.51 -7.73
CA LEU A 159 15.01 2.03 -7.70
C LEU A 159 15.98 1.25 -8.59
N CYS A 160 15.81 -0.06 -8.73
CA CYS A 160 16.73 -0.92 -9.47
C CYS A 160 16.31 -1.19 -10.92
N ASN A 161 15.15 -0.71 -11.37
CA ASN A 161 14.42 -1.22 -12.54
C ASN A 161 13.88 -2.64 -12.33
N VAL A 162 12.63 -2.90 -12.75
CA VAL A 162 11.95 -4.20 -12.58
C VAL A 162 12.73 -5.34 -13.23
N GLN A 163 13.18 -5.15 -14.48
CA GLN A 163 13.83 -6.21 -15.25
C GLN A 163 15.18 -6.57 -14.63
N GLU A 164 15.99 -5.57 -14.31
CA GLU A 164 17.28 -5.77 -13.66
C GLU A 164 17.12 -6.38 -12.26
N PHE A 165 16.17 -5.91 -11.45
CA PHE A 165 15.93 -6.49 -10.14
C PHE A 165 15.54 -7.98 -10.24
N LEU A 166 14.59 -8.32 -11.12
CA LEU A 166 14.17 -9.71 -11.34
C LEU A 166 15.32 -10.58 -11.86
N TYR A 167 16.15 -10.07 -12.77
CA TYR A 167 17.35 -10.77 -13.23
C TYR A 167 18.31 -11.07 -12.07
N ASN A 168 18.56 -10.07 -11.22
CA ASN A 168 19.43 -10.22 -10.05
C ASN A 168 18.87 -11.20 -9.01
N THR A 169 17.55 -11.43 -8.92
CA THR A 169 17.03 -12.51 -8.04
C THR A 169 17.58 -13.90 -8.39
N LEU A 170 18.00 -14.10 -9.65
CA LEU A 170 18.58 -15.34 -10.14
C LEU A 170 20.11 -15.30 -10.17
N THR A 171 20.69 -14.18 -10.59
CA THR A 171 22.13 -14.08 -10.88
C THR A 171 22.95 -13.44 -9.77
N ASN A 172 22.34 -12.58 -8.95
CA ASN A 172 22.98 -11.92 -7.82
C ASN A 172 22.01 -11.70 -6.64
N PRO A 173 21.59 -12.77 -5.95
CA PRO A 173 20.66 -12.70 -4.82
C PRO A 173 21.12 -11.78 -3.68
N ASP A 174 22.43 -11.61 -3.50
CA ASP A 174 22.96 -10.78 -2.43
C ASP A 174 22.78 -9.28 -2.73
N ARG A 175 22.82 -8.88 -4.02
CA ARG A 175 22.43 -7.53 -4.42
C ARG A 175 20.95 -7.26 -4.12
N VAL A 176 20.08 -8.24 -4.36
CA VAL A 176 18.65 -8.14 -4.01
C VAL A 176 18.47 -7.99 -2.50
N ARG A 177 19.17 -8.80 -1.69
CA ARG A 177 19.13 -8.66 -0.23
C ARG A 177 19.64 -7.29 0.22
N GLY A 178 20.69 -6.78 -0.42
CA GLY A 178 21.22 -5.44 -0.16
C GLY A 178 20.20 -4.34 -0.41
N SER A 179 19.44 -4.40 -1.51
CA SER A 179 18.41 -3.38 -1.78
C SER A 179 17.25 -3.47 -0.79
N LEU A 180 16.80 -4.69 -0.48
CA LEU A 180 15.72 -4.91 0.48
C LEU A 180 16.12 -4.43 1.89
N GLU A 181 17.35 -4.73 2.32
CA GLU A 181 17.88 -4.29 3.61
C GLU A 181 18.02 -2.76 3.68
N ALA A 182 18.49 -2.12 2.61
CA ALA A 182 18.58 -0.66 2.54
C ALA A 182 17.19 0.02 2.60
N LEU A 183 16.16 -0.62 2.05
CA LEU A 183 14.81 -0.04 1.91
C LEU A 183 13.84 -0.41 3.03
N LYS A 184 14.13 -1.42 3.86
CA LYS A 184 13.18 -1.95 4.85
C LYS A 184 12.66 -0.92 5.85
N VAL A 185 13.44 0.12 6.13
CA VAL A 185 13.08 1.19 7.06
C VAL A 185 12.09 2.20 6.49
N VAL A 186 12.03 2.35 5.16
CA VAL A 186 11.16 3.32 4.48
C VAL A 186 9.68 3.12 4.81
N PRO A 187 9.08 1.92 4.64
CA PRO A 187 7.67 1.73 4.98
C PRO A 187 7.39 1.95 6.47
N LEU A 188 8.33 1.68 7.37
CA LEU A 188 8.15 1.94 8.80
C LEU A 188 8.07 3.44 9.12
N VAL A 189 9.00 4.23 8.56
CA VAL A 189 9.01 5.68 8.71
C VAL A 189 7.72 6.29 8.18
N PHE A 190 7.29 5.86 6.99
CA PHE A 190 6.10 6.42 6.37
C PHE A 190 4.82 5.97 7.07
N ALA A 191 4.70 4.69 7.44
CA ALA A 191 3.57 4.17 8.20
C ALA A 191 3.38 4.93 9.52
N LYS A 192 4.47 5.15 10.26
CA LYS A 192 4.43 5.93 11.51
C LYS A 192 3.89 7.34 11.28
N ALA A 193 4.40 8.06 10.28
CA ALA A 193 3.96 9.42 9.98
C ALA A 193 2.48 9.47 9.55
N GLN A 194 2.00 8.45 8.84
CA GLN A 194 0.59 8.33 8.45
C GLN A 194 -0.33 8.01 9.64
N ILE A 195 0.10 7.15 10.57
CA ILE A 195 -0.63 6.85 11.81
C ILE A 195 -0.73 8.11 12.68
N GLU A 196 0.39 8.84 12.86
CA GLU A 196 0.41 10.12 13.58
C GLU A 196 -0.47 11.19 12.93
N ALA A 197 -0.66 11.13 11.61
CA ALA A 197 -1.60 12.00 10.89
C ALA A 197 -3.07 11.61 11.06
N GLY A 198 -3.36 10.38 11.52
CA GLY A 198 -4.72 9.90 11.78
C GLY A 198 -5.15 8.67 10.97
N ALA A 199 -4.23 7.96 10.32
CA ALA A 199 -4.54 6.66 9.71
C ALA A 199 -4.84 5.61 10.80
N ASP A 200 -5.89 4.83 10.60
CA ASP A 200 -6.36 3.78 11.51
C ASP A 200 -5.74 2.40 11.18
N ALA A 201 -5.33 2.20 9.94
CA ALA A 201 -4.68 0.99 9.45
C ALA A 201 -3.73 1.34 8.29
N ILE A 202 -2.77 0.46 8.02
CA ILE A 202 -1.79 0.64 6.94
C ILE A 202 -1.93 -0.46 5.90
N VAL A 203 -2.11 -0.08 4.64
CA VAL A 203 -2.03 -0.98 3.50
C VAL A 203 -0.56 -1.10 3.09
N TRP A 204 0.01 -2.28 3.26
CA TRP A 204 1.38 -2.58 2.86
C TRP A 204 1.39 -3.25 1.49
N ALA A 205 1.90 -2.57 0.48
CA ALA A 205 1.87 -3.04 -0.91
C ALA A 205 3.24 -3.56 -1.36
N ASP A 206 3.33 -4.87 -1.60
CA ASP A 206 4.48 -5.50 -2.25
C ASP A 206 4.05 -6.26 -3.49
N HIS A 207 4.55 -5.85 -4.67
CA HIS A 207 4.19 -6.43 -5.96
C HIS A 207 4.94 -7.75 -6.25
N ALA A 208 4.90 -8.63 -5.26
CA ALA A 208 5.40 -10.00 -5.29
C ALA A 208 4.33 -10.93 -5.88
N THR A 209 3.86 -10.64 -7.10
CA THR A 209 2.81 -11.39 -7.81
C THR A 209 3.34 -12.72 -8.39
N GLY A 210 2.47 -13.72 -8.54
CA GLY A 210 2.78 -14.96 -9.24
C GLY A 210 3.02 -14.80 -10.74
N ASP A 211 2.61 -13.67 -11.33
CA ASP A 211 2.91 -13.35 -12.73
C ASP A 211 4.39 -13.00 -12.94
N LEU A 212 5.11 -12.57 -11.90
CA LEU A 212 6.52 -12.15 -11.97
C LEU A 212 7.45 -13.09 -11.22
N ILE A 213 7.06 -13.55 -10.04
CA ILE A 213 7.93 -14.36 -9.18
C ILE A 213 7.26 -15.61 -8.62
N ARG A 214 8.08 -16.63 -8.42
CA ARG A 214 7.68 -17.88 -7.75
C ARG A 214 7.43 -17.64 -6.26
N ALA A 215 6.48 -18.36 -5.66
CA ALA A 215 6.22 -18.30 -4.21
C ALA A 215 7.47 -18.54 -3.34
N ALA A 216 8.43 -19.35 -3.80
CA ALA A 216 9.69 -19.57 -3.11
C ALA A 216 10.53 -18.28 -2.97
N MET A 217 10.48 -17.36 -3.94
CA MET A 217 11.16 -16.07 -3.83
C MET A 217 10.53 -15.20 -2.74
N TYR A 218 9.20 -15.17 -2.62
CA TYR A 218 8.55 -14.50 -1.49
C TYR A 218 9.01 -15.10 -0.16
N ARG A 219 9.01 -16.44 -0.04
CA ARG A 219 9.48 -17.14 1.16
C ARG A 219 10.93 -16.79 1.52
N ASP A 220 11.81 -16.72 0.54
CA ASP A 220 13.25 -16.59 0.78
C ASP A 220 13.70 -15.14 0.99
N PHE A 221 13.02 -14.16 0.37
CA PHE A 221 13.41 -12.75 0.44
C PHE A 221 12.48 -11.89 1.28
N LEU A 222 11.16 -12.06 1.16
CA LEU A 222 10.18 -11.15 1.76
C LEU A 222 9.61 -11.64 3.09
N LEU A 223 9.37 -12.95 3.24
CA LEU A 223 8.78 -13.50 4.46
C LEU A 223 9.59 -13.16 5.73
N PRO A 224 10.94 -13.26 5.75
CA PRO A 224 11.73 -12.89 6.92
C PRO A 224 11.60 -11.39 7.23
N LEU A 225 11.65 -10.54 6.19
CA LEU A 225 11.50 -9.09 6.34
C LEU A 225 10.12 -8.71 6.83
N HIS A 226 9.06 -9.28 6.28
CA HIS A 226 7.70 -9.02 6.76
C HIS A 226 7.53 -9.44 8.22
N LYS A 227 8.07 -10.61 8.63
CA LYS A 227 8.07 -11.03 10.04
C LYS A 227 8.83 -10.09 10.96
N GLU A 228 9.90 -9.46 10.47
CA GLU A 228 10.67 -8.45 11.21
C GLU A 228 9.91 -7.12 11.30
N LEU A 229 9.37 -6.63 10.19
CA LEU A 229 8.90 -5.25 10.03
C LEU A 229 7.45 -5.04 10.46
N VAL A 230 6.55 -5.94 10.09
CA VAL A 230 5.10 -5.77 10.33
C VAL A 230 4.76 -5.60 11.81
N PRO A 231 5.36 -6.35 12.77
CA PRO A 231 5.11 -6.14 14.19
C PRO A 231 5.57 -4.77 14.74
N GLN A 232 6.37 -4.01 13.99
CA GLN A 232 6.84 -2.69 14.40
C GLN A 232 5.86 -1.55 14.03
N VAL A 233 4.81 -1.85 13.26
CA VAL A 233 3.77 -0.89 12.88
C VAL A 233 2.69 -0.87 13.95
N ASP A 234 2.47 0.28 14.60
CA ASP A 234 1.49 0.47 15.68
C ASP A 234 0.05 0.66 15.17
N ALA A 235 -0.34 -0.15 14.17
CA ALA A 235 -1.68 -0.20 13.60
C ALA A 235 -1.89 -1.53 12.86
N PRO A 236 -3.14 -1.98 12.65
CA PRO A 236 -3.41 -3.12 11.79
C PRO A 236 -2.81 -2.94 10.38
N VAL A 237 -2.01 -3.92 9.96
CA VAL A 237 -1.40 -3.94 8.62
C VAL A 237 -2.19 -4.85 7.70
N ILE A 238 -2.63 -4.32 6.56
CA ILE A 238 -3.30 -5.05 5.49
C ILE A 238 -2.29 -5.30 4.38
N LEU A 239 -1.89 -6.54 4.14
CA LEU A 239 -1.05 -6.87 3.00
C LEU A 239 -1.86 -6.72 1.71
N HIS A 240 -1.33 -6.00 0.73
CA HIS A 240 -1.83 -6.02 -0.64
C HIS A 240 -0.78 -6.62 -1.58
N CYS A 241 -1.21 -7.61 -2.37
CA CYS A 241 -0.41 -8.14 -3.47
C CYS A 241 -1.33 -8.46 -4.66
N CYS A 242 -1.02 -7.87 -5.81
CA CYS A 242 -1.72 -8.12 -7.07
C CYS A 242 -1.47 -9.54 -7.62
N GLY A 243 -2.29 -9.93 -8.58
CA GLY A 243 -2.14 -11.10 -9.44
C GLY A 243 -2.42 -12.45 -8.76
N PRO A 244 -2.00 -13.56 -9.39
CA PRO A 244 -2.23 -14.90 -8.86
C PRO A 244 -1.30 -15.16 -7.67
N THR A 245 -1.84 -15.05 -6.46
CA THR A 245 -1.09 -15.14 -5.19
C THR A 245 -1.60 -16.24 -4.26
N ALA A 246 -2.48 -17.11 -4.76
CA ALA A 246 -3.03 -18.22 -3.96
C ALA A 246 -1.95 -19.18 -3.43
N ASP A 247 -0.83 -19.32 -4.15
CA ASP A 247 0.27 -20.25 -3.87
C ASP A 247 1.22 -19.82 -2.74
N ARG A 248 0.99 -18.65 -2.14
CA ARG A 248 1.83 -18.04 -1.10
C ARG A 248 1.04 -17.50 0.09
N ILE A 249 -0.29 -17.66 0.10
CA ILE A 249 -1.15 -17.27 1.24
C ILE A 249 -0.70 -17.96 2.53
N GLN A 250 -0.20 -19.20 2.43
CA GLN A 250 0.35 -19.92 3.58
C GLN A 250 1.53 -19.18 4.24
N TYR A 251 2.34 -18.45 3.46
CA TYR A 251 3.43 -17.64 4.01
C TYR A 251 2.91 -16.33 4.60
N PHE A 252 1.88 -15.72 4.02
CA PHE A 252 1.27 -14.50 4.55
C PHE A 252 0.70 -14.70 5.95
N ARG A 253 0.12 -15.88 6.21
CA ARG A 253 -0.38 -16.28 7.54
C ARG A 253 0.67 -16.27 8.64
N GLU A 254 1.94 -16.47 8.30
CA GLU A 254 3.02 -16.55 9.29
C GLU A 254 3.53 -15.18 9.76
N VAL A 255 3.14 -14.10 9.08
CA VAL A 255 3.68 -12.75 9.36
C VAL A 255 2.94 -12.05 10.49
N GLY A 256 1.62 -12.24 10.59
CA GLY A 256 0.77 -11.47 11.49
C GLY A 256 0.09 -10.26 10.85
N PHE A 257 -0.11 -10.25 9.53
CA PHE A 257 -0.99 -9.28 8.88
C PHE A 257 -2.41 -9.36 9.46
N ALA A 258 -3.04 -8.20 9.66
CA ALA A 258 -4.44 -8.13 10.10
C ALA A 258 -5.39 -8.66 9.03
N ALA A 259 -5.10 -8.38 7.75
CA ALA A 259 -5.81 -8.95 6.63
C ALA A 259 -4.91 -9.05 5.39
N PHE A 260 -5.33 -9.85 4.41
CA PHE A 260 -4.76 -9.91 3.08
C PHE A 260 -5.78 -9.47 2.04
N HIS A 261 -5.44 -8.41 1.30
CA HIS A 261 -6.19 -7.91 0.16
C HIS A 261 -5.71 -8.58 -1.13
N PHE A 262 -6.57 -9.42 -1.71
CA PHE A 262 -6.26 -10.26 -2.87
C PHE A 262 -7.07 -9.85 -4.11
N GLU A 263 -6.47 -10.01 -5.29
CA GLU A 263 -7.05 -9.60 -6.57
C GLU A 263 -8.03 -10.65 -7.15
N SER A 264 -8.80 -10.23 -8.16
CA SER A 264 -9.80 -11.03 -8.88
C SER A 264 -9.24 -12.31 -9.53
N LYS A 265 -7.93 -12.39 -9.81
CA LYS A 265 -7.26 -13.61 -10.30
C LYS A 265 -7.22 -14.75 -9.29
N VAL A 266 -7.45 -14.49 -8.00
CA VAL A 266 -7.57 -15.52 -6.96
C VAL A 266 -9.03 -15.64 -6.56
N THR A 267 -9.66 -16.80 -6.74
CA THR A 267 -11.06 -16.98 -6.36
C THR A 267 -11.25 -16.87 -4.84
N ALA A 268 -12.37 -16.30 -4.39
CA ALA A 268 -12.66 -16.17 -2.97
C ALA A 268 -12.65 -17.52 -2.23
N ALA A 269 -13.20 -18.57 -2.84
CA ALA A 269 -13.17 -19.93 -2.27
C ALA A 269 -11.73 -20.45 -2.08
N ARG A 270 -10.84 -20.18 -3.04
CA ARG A 270 -9.42 -20.56 -2.94
C ARG A 270 -8.72 -19.76 -1.84
N ALA A 271 -8.93 -18.45 -1.79
CA ALA A 271 -8.35 -17.61 -0.75
C ALA A 271 -8.79 -18.04 0.65
N VAL A 272 -10.08 -18.33 0.86
CA VAL A 272 -10.62 -18.83 2.14
C VAL A 272 -9.98 -20.15 2.54
N SER A 273 -9.88 -21.09 1.59
CA SER A 273 -9.25 -22.40 1.82
C SER A 273 -7.79 -22.26 2.27
N GLU A 274 -7.02 -21.41 1.58
CA GLU A 274 -5.59 -21.23 1.87
C GLU A 274 -5.33 -20.39 3.11
N ALA A 275 -6.19 -19.42 3.41
CA ALA A 275 -6.16 -18.61 4.63
C ALA A 275 -6.39 -19.46 5.89
N GLY A 276 -7.15 -20.56 5.78
CA GLY A 276 -7.30 -21.55 6.84
C GLY A 276 -7.82 -20.99 8.17
N GLY A 277 -8.61 -19.91 8.13
CA GLY A 277 -9.11 -19.20 9.31
C GLY A 277 -8.07 -18.42 10.11
N GLN A 278 -6.82 -18.35 9.64
CA GLN A 278 -5.71 -17.67 10.34
C GLN A 278 -5.44 -16.25 9.81
N LEU A 279 -5.98 -15.92 8.64
CA LEU A 279 -5.79 -14.64 7.97
C LEU A 279 -7.13 -14.13 7.48
N ARG A 280 -7.50 -12.90 7.85
CA ARG A 280 -8.70 -12.25 7.31
C ARG A 280 -8.43 -11.83 5.87
N LEU A 281 -9.48 -11.75 5.08
CA LEU A 281 -9.40 -11.54 3.64
C LEU A 281 -10.21 -10.31 3.25
N ALA A 282 -9.67 -9.52 2.32
CA ALA A 282 -10.35 -8.38 1.70
C ALA A 282 -10.25 -8.48 0.18
N GLY A 283 -11.24 -7.98 -0.55
CA GLY A 283 -11.34 -8.13 -2.01
C GLY A 283 -12.54 -9.00 -2.40
N ASN A 284 -12.66 -9.48 -3.63
CA ASN A 284 -11.68 -9.44 -4.74
C ASN A 284 -12.37 -9.03 -6.06
N ILE A 285 -13.36 -8.13 -5.96
CA ILE A 285 -14.11 -7.66 -7.12
C ILE A 285 -13.14 -7.03 -8.13
N ASN A 286 -13.27 -7.42 -9.40
CA ASN A 286 -12.40 -6.94 -10.45
C ASN A 286 -12.64 -5.44 -10.71
N ASN A 287 -11.57 -4.68 -10.87
CA ASN A 287 -11.59 -3.27 -11.28
C ASN A 287 -10.91 -3.18 -12.66
N PRO A 288 -11.62 -3.49 -13.77
CA PRO A 288 -11.07 -3.52 -15.12
C PRO A 288 -10.78 -2.13 -15.71
#